data_AF-A0A9E4ZAH2-F1
#
_entry.id   AF-A0A9E4ZAH2-F1
#
_cell.length_a   1.000
_cell.length_b   1.000
_cell.length_c   1.000
_cell.angle_alpha   90.00
_cell.angle_beta   90.00
_cell.angle_gamma   90.00
#
_symmetry.space_group_name_H-M   'P 1'
#
loop_
_entity.id
_entity.type
_entity.pdbx_description
1 polymer ?
#
loop_
_entity_poly.entity_id
_entity_poly.type
_entity_poly.pdbx_seq_one_letter_code
_entity_poly.pdbx_strand_id
1 'polypeptide(L)'
;MPRATVYLGDPAGQALVKGTWKYARGYVPGQPNEGLVEQIEGSPARLADYDDSGWETCRDLTERMSHGFSFMWYRINITFPETVDGHPVKGVRVQFETCIDDYGEIWIDGECDRDRGVIQGFNVPQRVLITADATPGEQHTIALLAANGPLAAPGGTVFCRYANLAFEWTGV
;
A
#
# COMPACT_ATOMS: atom_id res chain seq x y z
N MET A 1 20.41 11.52 -5.83
CA MET A 1 20.79 10.10 -5.99
C MET A 1 20.13 9.60 -7.26
N PRO A 2 20.82 8.85 -8.13
CA PRO A 2 20.17 8.14 -9.22
C PRO A 2 19.02 7.29 -8.65
N ARG A 3 17.83 7.40 -9.25
CA ARG A 3 16.68 6.59 -8.88
C ARG A 3 16.01 6.00 -10.11
N ALA A 4 15.43 4.83 -9.94
CA ALA A 4 14.49 4.22 -10.86
C ALA A 4 13.16 4.08 -10.13
N THR A 5 12.07 4.24 -10.88
CA THR A 5 10.72 4.20 -10.31
C THR A 5 9.94 3.08 -10.99
N VAL A 6 9.42 2.17 -10.19
CA VAL A 6 8.46 1.17 -10.66
C VAL A 6 7.06 1.66 -10.28
N TYR A 7 6.23 1.94 -11.28
CA TYR A 7 4.85 2.40 -11.10
C TYR A 7 3.94 1.19 -10.89
N LEU A 8 3.49 0.95 -9.65
CA LEU A 8 2.63 -0.19 -9.31
C LEU A 8 1.16 0.04 -9.67
N GLY A 9 0.79 1.26 -10.08
CA GLY A 9 -0.50 1.51 -10.73
C GLY A 9 -0.59 0.88 -12.13
N ASP A 10 0.55 0.65 -12.77
CA ASP A 10 0.61 0.10 -14.12
C ASP A 10 0.81 -1.43 -14.11
N PRO A 11 0.15 -2.18 -15.02
CA PRO A 11 0.35 -3.64 -15.13
C PRO A 11 1.81 -4.04 -15.37
N ALA A 12 2.59 -3.22 -16.08
CA ALA A 12 4.00 -3.50 -16.35
C ALA A 12 4.85 -3.44 -15.06
N GLY A 13 4.60 -2.46 -14.19
CA GLY A 13 5.30 -2.35 -12.91
C GLY A 13 4.93 -3.49 -11.96
N GLN A 14 3.64 -3.86 -11.92
CA GLN A 14 3.17 -5.04 -11.18
C GLN A 14 3.83 -6.32 -11.69
N ALA A 15 3.89 -6.53 -13.01
CA ALA A 15 4.53 -7.70 -13.61
C ALA A 15 6.03 -7.77 -13.29
N LEU A 16 6.74 -6.63 -13.34
CA LEU A 16 8.17 -6.56 -13.03
C LEU A 16 8.49 -7.08 -11.62
N VAL A 17 7.64 -6.75 -10.64
CA VAL A 17 7.81 -7.20 -9.24
C VAL A 17 7.01 -8.45 -8.92
N LYS A 18 6.47 -9.16 -9.93
CA LYS A 18 5.61 -10.34 -9.75
C LYS A 18 4.43 -10.12 -8.79
N GLY A 19 3.97 -8.87 -8.69
CA GLY A 19 2.90 -8.47 -7.81
C GLY A 19 1.58 -8.31 -8.55
N THR A 20 0.48 -8.31 -7.80
CA THR A 20 -0.84 -7.96 -8.29
C THR A 20 -1.62 -7.33 -7.16
N TRP A 21 -2.18 -6.14 -7.36
CA TRP A 21 -2.99 -5.51 -6.34
C TRP A 21 -4.27 -6.30 -6.08
N LYS A 22 -4.55 -6.53 -4.80
CA LYS A 22 -5.79 -7.04 -4.24
C LYS A 22 -6.54 -5.90 -3.57
N TYR A 23 -7.87 -5.98 -3.61
CA TYR A 23 -8.75 -4.98 -3.04
C TYR A 23 -9.90 -5.64 -2.30
N ALA A 24 -10.25 -5.07 -1.15
CA ALA A 24 -11.48 -5.41 -0.45
C ALA A 24 -12.03 -4.24 0.37
N ARG A 25 -13.35 -4.26 0.55
CA ARG A 25 -14.08 -3.31 1.39
C ARG A 25 -14.26 -3.83 2.81
N GLY A 26 -14.22 -2.91 3.75
CA GLY A 26 -14.57 -3.09 5.15
C GLY A 26 -13.38 -2.96 6.08
N TYR A 27 -13.63 -2.60 7.33
CA TYR A 27 -12.57 -2.51 8.33
C TYR A 27 -11.90 -3.87 8.52
N VAL A 28 -12.69 -4.94 8.67
CA VAL A 28 -12.25 -6.34 8.52
C VAL A 28 -13.03 -6.97 7.37
N PRO A 29 -12.42 -7.08 6.17
CA PRO A 29 -13.12 -7.55 4.99
C PRO A 29 -13.79 -8.92 5.15
N GLY A 30 -15.01 -9.04 4.61
CA GLY A 30 -15.81 -10.28 4.65
C GLY A 30 -16.53 -10.56 5.97
N GLN A 31 -16.31 -9.76 7.02
CA GLN A 31 -17.02 -9.92 8.29
C GLN A 31 -18.38 -9.19 8.30
N PRO A 32 -19.34 -9.63 9.16
CA PRO A 32 -20.56 -8.88 9.41
C PRO A 32 -20.28 -7.43 9.80
N ASN A 33 -21.15 -6.51 9.40
CA ASN A 33 -20.97 -5.06 9.61
C ASN A 33 -19.59 -4.55 9.14
N GLU A 34 -19.04 -5.16 8.08
CA GLU A 34 -17.71 -4.83 7.55
C GLU A 34 -16.58 -4.95 8.59
N GLY A 35 -16.80 -5.69 9.68
CA GLY A 35 -15.82 -5.85 10.76
C GLY A 35 -15.64 -4.63 11.66
N LEU A 36 -16.45 -3.58 11.50
CA LEU A 36 -16.42 -2.41 12.36
C LEU A 36 -17.13 -2.74 13.68
N VAL A 37 -16.34 -3.21 14.65
CA VAL A 37 -16.78 -3.54 16.01
C VAL A 37 -16.02 -2.66 16.99
N GLU A 38 -16.71 -2.17 18.01
CA GLU A 38 -16.09 -1.32 19.03
C GLU A 38 -14.94 -2.03 19.77
N GLN A 39 -13.92 -1.26 20.17
CA GLN A 39 -12.77 -1.72 20.97
C GLN A 39 -11.84 -2.74 20.31
N ILE A 40 -12.02 -3.06 19.03
CA ILE A 40 -11.00 -3.82 18.28
C ILE A 40 -9.69 -3.01 18.22
N GLU A 41 -8.55 -3.67 18.52
CA GLU A 41 -7.25 -3.00 18.59
C GLU A 41 -6.63 -2.71 17.22
N GLY A 42 -7.11 -3.40 16.18
CA GLY A 42 -6.66 -3.20 14.81
C GLY A 42 -7.26 -4.22 13.86
N SER A 43 -7.35 -3.87 12.58
CA SER A 43 -7.76 -4.81 11.55
C SER A 43 -6.67 -5.84 11.28
N PRO A 44 -6.98 -7.15 11.17
CA PRO A 44 -6.01 -8.16 10.77
C PRO A 44 -5.55 -8.00 9.32
N ALA A 45 -6.30 -7.28 8.47
CA ALA A 45 -5.94 -7.03 7.07
C ALA A 45 -4.64 -6.23 6.90
N ARG A 46 -4.10 -5.67 7.98
CA ARG A 46 -2.77 -5.02 8.01
C ARG A 46 -1.61 -6.00 8.12
N LEU A 47 -1.83 -7.22 8.62
CA LEU A 47 -0.78 -8.18 8.96
C LEU A 47 -0.15 -8.79 7.69
N ALA A 48 1.13 -9.15 7.76
CA ALA A 48 1.86 -9.71 6.62
C ALA A 48 1.22 -11.00 6.10
N ASP A 49 0.88 -11.90 7.03
CA ASP A 49 0.36 -13.24 6.76
C ASP A 49 -1.16 -13.32 6.56
N TYR A 50 -1.84 -12.17 6.51
CA TYR A 50 -3.27 -12.12 6.24
C TYR A 50 -3.60 -12.71 4.86
N ASP A 51 -4.50 -13.71 4.84
CA ASP A 51 -4.96 -14.35 3.62
C ASP A 51 -5.94 -13.44 2.85
N ASP A 52 -5.43 -12.83 1.78
CA ASP A 52 -6.18 -12.00 0.84
C ASP A 52 -6.50 -12.74 -0.46
N SER A 53 -6.35 -14.07 -0.51
CA SER A 53 -6.59 -14.86 -1.74
C SER A 53 -8.02 -14.74 -2.27
N GLY A 54 -8.99 -14.54 -1.38
CA GLY A 54 -10.39 -14.30 -1.71
C GLY A 54 -10.73 -12.88 -2.15
N TRP A 55 -9.77 -11.95 -2.12
CA TRP A 55 -10.00 -10.56 -2.49
C TRP A 55 -10.02 -10.37 -4.00
N GLU A 56 -10.76 -9.35 -4.42
CA GLU A 56 -10.84 -8.96 -5.81
C GLU A 56 -9.47 -8.45 -6.29
N THR A 57 -9.14 -8.70 -7.56
CA THR A 57 -7.98 -8.04 -8.17
C THR A 57 -8.32 -6.57 -8.43
N CYS A 58 -7.56 -5.66 -7.83
CA CYS A 58 -7.71 -4.23 -8.05
C CYS A 58 -7.20 -3.87 -9.45
N ARG A 59 -8.07 -3.29 -10.27
CA ARG A 59 -7.73 -2.88 -11.65
C ARG A 59 -7.40 -1.40 -11.79
N ASP A 60 -7.88 -0.59 -10.84
CA ASP A 60 -7.69 0.86 -10.81
C ASP A 60 -7.58 1.32 -9.36
N LEU A 61 -6.38 1.71 -8.93
CA LEU A 61 -6.13 2.28 -7.60
C LEU A 61 -6.85 3.62 -7.40
N THR A 62 -7.17 4.31 -8.49
CA THR A 62 -7.75 5.66 -8.49
C THR A 62 -9.27 5.67 -8.51
N GLU A 63 -9.89 4.49 -8.55
CA GLU A 63 -11.35 4.37 -8.45
C GLU A 63 -11.84 4.97 -7.13
N ARG A 64 -12.73 5.95 -7.23
CA ARG A 64 -13.25 6.70 -6.10
C ARG A 64 -14.38 5.93 -5.43
N MET A 65 -14.21 5.61 -4.16
CA MET A 65 -15.18 4.81 -3.41
C MET A 65 -15.52 5.47 -2.09
N SER A 66 -16.82 5.63 -1.79
CA SER A 66 -17.29 5.97 -0.44
C SER A 66 -18.79 5.75 -0.33
N HIS A 67 -19.22 5.13 0.78
CA HIS A 67 -20.60 5.06 1.21
C HIS A 67 -20.66 4.76 2.72
N GLY A 68 -21.09 5.73 3.54
CA GLY A 68 -21.03 5.59 5.00
C GLY A 68 -19.59 5.56 5.52
N PHE A 69 -19.37 4.90 6.66
CA PHE A 69 -18.00 4.57 7.09
C PHE A 69 -17.39 3.62 6.06
N SER A 70 -16.37 4.11 5.35
CA SER A 70 -15.76 3.47 4.21
C SER A 70 -14.32 3.13 4.54
N PHE A 71 -13.99 1.85 4.45
CA PHE A 71 -12.64 1.33 4.61
C PHE A 71 -12.30 0.53 3.37
N MET A 72 -11.24 0.92 2.68
CA MET A 72 -10.78 0.29 1.46
C MET A 72 -9.37 -0.21 1.70
N TRP A 73 -9.20 -1.52 1.63
CA TRP A 73 -7.90 -2.13 1.70
C TRP A 73 -7.36 -2.38 0.31
N TYR A 74 -6.08 -2.07 0.13
CA TYR A 74 -5.30 -2.47 -1.04
C TYR A 74 -4.10 -3.26 -0.56
N ARG A 75 -3.89 -4.46 -1.08
CA ARG A 75 -2.75 -5.33 -0.71
C ARG A 75 -2.00 -5.79 -1.94
N ILE A 76 -0.67 -5.81 -1.87
CA ILE A 76 0.17 -6.39 -2.91
C ILE A 76 1.36 -7.10 -2.26
N ASN A 77 1.63 -8.32 -2.73
CA ASN A 77 2.87 -9.03 -2.45
C ASN A 77 3.82 -8.77 -3.61
N ILE A 78 5.00 -8.23 -3.33
CA ILE A 78 6.01 -7.91 -4.33
C ILE A 78 7.23 -8.81 -4.13
N THR A 79 7.93 -9.10 -5.22
CA THR A 79 9.24 -9.76 -5.24
C THR A 79 10.22 -8.83 -5.92
N PHE A 80 11.35 -8.52 -5.28
CA PHE A 80 12.35 -7.66 -5.91
C PHE A 80 12.99 -8.33 -7.13
N PRO A 81 13.04 -7.64 -8.29
CA PRO A 81 13.68 -8.18 -9.49
C PRO A 81 15.20 -8.12 -9.37
N GLU A 82 15.91 -8.78 -10.29
CA GLU A 82 17.37 -8.68 -10.40
C GLU A 82 17.83 -7.26 -10.76
N THR A 83 17.08 -6.62 -11.66
CA THR A 83 17.38 -5.27 -12.15
C THR A 83 16.12 -4.43 -12.29
N VAL A 84 16.29 -3.11 -12.18
CA VAL A 84 15.28 -2.11 -12.55
C VAL A 84 15.98 -1.10 -13.46
N ASP A 85 15.40 -0.80 -14.62
CA ASP A 85 15.99 0.07 -15.65
C ASP A 85 17.45 -0.28 -15.98
N GLY A 86 17.77 -1.58 -16.04
CA GLY A 86 19.11 -2.10 -16.35
C GLY A 86 20.13 -2.01 -15.20
N HIS A 87 19.75 -1.51 -14.03
CA HIS A 87 20.63 -1.38 -12.87
C HIS A 87 20.38 -2.49 -11.84
N PRO A 88 21.41 -3.06 -11.20
CA PRO A 88 21.24 -4.09 -10.17
C PRO A 88 20.46 -3.59 -8.96
N VAL A 89 19.53 -4.41 -8.45
CA VAL A 89 18.75 -4.12 -7.22
C VAL A 89 19.53 -4.44 -5.94
N LYS A 90 20.52 -5.34 -6.01
CA LYS A 90 21.27 -5.76 -4.83
C LYS A 90 21.90 -4.57 -4.09
N GLY A 91 21.64 -4.45 -2.80
CA GLY A 91 22.19 -3.40 -1.93
C GLY A 91 21.56 -2.03 -2.11
N VAL A 92 20.45 -1.94 -2.84
CA VAL A 92 19.75 -0.69 -3.12
C VAL A 92 18.77 -0.37 -2.00
N ARG A 93 18.65 0.92 -1.68
CA ARG A 93 17.58 1.42 -0.82
C ARG A 93 16.27 1.44 -1.60
N VAL A 94 15.23 0.80 -1.07
CA VAL A 94 13.91 0.74 -1.68
C VAL A 94 12.88 1.42 -0.78
N GLN A 95 12.10 2.33 -1.35
CA GLN A 95 11.03 3.04 -0.65
C GLN A 95 9.71 2.87 -1.38
N PHE A 96 8.62 2.76 -0.61
CA PHE A 96 7.26 2.84 -1.12
C PHE A 96 6.76 4.28 -1.06
N GLU A 97 6.17 4.76 -2.15
CA GLU A 97 5.64 6.12 -2.29
C GLU A 97 4.17 6.05 -2.72
N THR A 98 3.29 6.75 -2.00
CA THR A 98 1.86 6.84 -2.35
C THR A 98 1.26 8.19 -1.89
N CYS A 99 0.03 8.44 -2.28
CA CYS A 99 -0.82 9.47 -1.70
C CYS A 99 -2.26 8.93 -1.66
N ILE A 100 -2.76 8.69 -0.47
CA ILE A 100 -4.10 8.18 -0.22
C ILE A 100 -5.01 9.38 0.06
N ASP A 101 -6.18 9.43 -0.59
CA ASP A 101 -7.17 10.48 -0.32
C ASP A 101 -7.84 10.27 1.04
N ASP A 102 -7.98 11.36 1.79
CA ASP A 102 -8.52 11.41 3.15
C ASP A 102 -7.64 10.71 4.21
N TYR A 103 -8.10 9.61 4.82
CA TYR A 103 -7.31 8.86 5.80
C TYR A 103 -6.49 7.77 5.11
N GLY A 104 -5.16 7.80 5.26
CA GLY A 104 -4.23 6.84 4.68
C GLY A 104 -3.27 6.24 5.69
N GLU A 105 -3.16 4.90 5.70
CA GLU A 105 -2.10 4.17 6.40
C GLU A 105 -1.34 3.25 5.44
N ILE A 106 -0.05 3.07 5.70
CA ILE A 106 0.84 2.15 4.98
C ILE A 106 1.41 1.17 5.98
N TRP A 107 1.30 -0.11 5.64
CA TRP A 107 1.84 -1.24 6.38
C TRP A 107 2.78 -2.01 5.46
N ILE A 108 4.04 -2.17 5.87
CA ILE A 108 5.06 -2.98 5.19
C ILE A 108 5.32 -4.19 6.09
N ASP A 109 5.07 -5.39 5.58
CA ASP A 109 5.26 -6.65 6.30
C ASP A 109 4.57 -6.66 7.69
N GLY A 110 3.38 -6.06 7.78
CA GLY A 110 2.62 -6.00 9.03
C GLY A 110 2.99 -4.85 9.97
N GLU A 111 4.06 -4.10 9.65
CA GLU A 111 4.58 -2.99 10.45
C GLU A 111 4.25 -1.63 9.84
N CYS A 112 3.95 -0.66 10.69
CA CYS A 112 3.67 0.72 10.27
C CYS A 112 4.74 1.65 10.81
N ASP A 113 5.44 2.34 9.90
CA ASP A 113 6.32 3.44 10.24
C ASP A 113 5.50 4.57 10.90
N ARG A 114 5.77 4.83 12.19
CA ARG A 114 5.01 5.80 12.99
C ARG A 114 5.34 7.26 12.67
N ASP A 115 6.41 7.53 11.92
CA ASP A 115 6.74 8.85 11.39
C ASP A 115 6.05 9.08 10.04
N ARG A 116 6.04 8.07 9.15
CA ARG A 116 5.68 8.28 7.72
C ARG A 116 4.56 7.40 7.16
N GLY A 117 4.32 6.23 7.76
CA GLY A 117 3.31 5.28 7.33
C GLY A 117 1.93 5.55 7.91
N VAL A 118 1.85 6.24 9.05
CA VAL A 118 0.59 6.69 9.65
C VAL A 118 -0.01 7.88 8.88
N ILE A 119 -1.29 8.17 9.14
CA ILE A 119 -2.00 9.34 8.63
C ILE A 119 -1.17 10.63 8.77
N GLN A 120 -0.87 11.27 7.64
CA GLN A 120 -0.09 12.52 7.60
C GLN A 120 -0.95 13.78 7.38
N GLY A 121 -2.24 13.60 7.09
CA GLY A 121 -3.18 14.67 6.76
C GLY A 121 -3.77 14.53 5.37
N PHE A 122 -4.75 15.38 5.07
CA PHE A 122 -5.56 15.29 3.85
C PHE A 122 -4.69 15.43 2.60
N ASN A 123 -4.64 14.36 1.78
CA ASN A 123 -3.91 14.32 0.51
C ASN A 123 -2.39 14.60 0.62
N VAL A 124 -1.78 14.21 1.75
CA VAL A 124 -0.34 14.34 1.95
C VAL A 124 0.39 13.13 1.34
N PRO A 125 1.37 13.34 0.44
CA PRO A 125 2.23 12.26 -0.04
C PRO A 125 2.98 11.58 1.10
N GLN A 126 2.99 10.25 1.09
CA GLN A 126 3.68 9.42 2.06
C GLN A 126 4.81 8.64 1.41
N ARG A 127 5.88 8.43 2.17
CA ARG A 127 7.07 7.73 1.73
C ARG A 127 7.68 6.93 2.86
N VAL A 128 7.67 5.60 2.73
CA VAL A 128 8.09 4.66 3.76
C VAL A 128 9.25 3.83 3.25
N LEU A 129 10.24 3.57 4.11
CA LEU A 129 11.34 2.67 3.81
C LEU A 129 10.85 1.22 3.83
N ILE A 130 11.10 0.48 2.74
CA ILE A 130 10.93 -0.98 2.76
C ILE A 130 12.22 -1.61 3.28
N THR A 131 13.35 -1.31 2.64
CA THR A 131 14.67 -1.79 3.05
C THR A 131 15.76 -0.81 2.60
N ALA A 132 16.88 -0.81 3.31
CA ALA A 132 18.08 -0.07 2.92
C ALA A 132 19.10 -0.94 2.15
N ASP A 133 18.88 -2.26 2.10
CA ASP A 133 19.82 -3.25 1.56
C ASP A 133 19.03 -4.36 0.83
N ALA A 134 18.45 -4.02 -0.31
CA ALA A 134 17.57 -4.95 -1.03
C ALA A 134 18.31 -6.19 -1.54
N THR A 135 17.66 -7.35 -1.45
CA THR A 135 18.14 -8.59 -2.06
C THR A 135 17.18 -9.04 -3.18
N PRO A 136 17.65 -9.30 -4.42
CA PRO A 136 16.80 -9.88 -5.46
C PRO A 136 16.13 -11.18 -5.00
N GLY A 137 14.84 -11.34 -5.33
CA GLY A 137 14.02 -12.46 -4.88
C GLY A 137 13.43 -12.32 -3.47
N GLU A 138 13.85 -11.33 -2.69
CA GLU A 138 13.20 -10.95 -1.44
C GLU A 138 11.75 -10.52 -1.70
N GLN A 139 10.86 -10.85 -0.76
CA GLN A 139 9.43 -10.58 -0.86
C GLN A 139 8.98 -9.67 0.27
N HIS A 140 8.07 -8.76 -0.07
CA HIS A 140 7.42 -7.88 0.89
C HIS A 140 5.93 -7.79 0.63
N THR A 141 5.15 -7.71 1.70
CA THR A 141 3.72 -7.40 1.66
C THR A 141 3.53 -5.91 1.93
N ILE A 142 2.81 -5.24 1.04
CA ILE A 142 2.39 -3.85 1.22
C ILE A 142 0.88 -3.84 1.37
N ALA A 143 0.39 -3.35 2.51
CA ALA A 143 -1.04 -3.17 2.77
C ALA A 143 -1.33 -1.68 3.01
N LEU A 144 -2.35 -1.17 2.34
CA LEU A 144 -2.82 0.21 2.44
C LEU A 144 -4.23 0.20 2.99
N LEU A 145 -4.49 1.05 3.98
CA LEU A 145 -5.85 1.36 4.41
C LEU A 145 -6.18 2.78 3.96
N ALA A 146 -7.21 2.91 3.13
CA ALA A 146 -7.86 4.18 2.84
C ALA A 146 -9.19 4.26 3.58
N ALA A 147 -9.43 5.33 4.35
CA ALA A 147 -10.66 5.48 5.12
C ALA A 147 -11.28 6.88 5.03
N ASN A 148 -12.60 6.91 5.05
CA ASN A 148 -13.43 8.11 5.13
C ASN A 148 -14.71 7.70 5.84
N GLY A 149 -15.36 8.62 6.54
CA GLY A 149 -16.70 8.36 7.02
C GLY A 149 -17.42 9.62 7.43
N PRO A 150 -18.75 9.57 7.55
CA PRO A 150 -19.57 10.68 7.96
C PRO A 150 -19.45 10.94 9.48
N LEU A 151 -18.24 11.05 10.05
CA LEU A 151 -17.98 11.28 11.49
C LEU A 151 -18.84 12.42 12.06
N ALA A 152 -18.92 13.52 11.32
CA ALA A 152 -19.87 14.61 11.53
C ALA A 152 -20.54 15.05 10.21
N ALA A 153 -20.59 14.14 9.22
CA ALA A 153 -20.96 14.35 7.81
C ALA A 153 -19.96 15.11 6.89
N PRO A 154 -18.63 14.91 6.97
CA PRO A 154 -17.75 15.32 5.87
C PRO A 154 -18.08 14.55 4.58
N GLY A 155 -17.95 15.20 3.44
CA GLY A 155 -18.08 14.56 2.12
C GLY A 155 -16.74 13.98 1.63
N GLY A 156 -16.73 13.41 0.43
CA GLY A 156 -15.51 12.93 -0.22
C GLY A 156 -15.56 11.45 -0.59
N THR A 157 -14.43 10.96 -1.08
CA THR A 157 -14.24 9.58 -1.55
C THR A 157 -12.84 9.14 -1.22
N VAL A 158 -12.62 7.86 -0.91
CA VAL A 158 -11.27 7.32 -0.74
C VAL A 158 -10.79 6.62 -1.99
N PHE A 159 -9.48 6.72 -2.24
CA PHE A 159 -8.75 6.06 -3.31
C PHE A 159 -7.24 6.24 -3.10
N CYS A 160 -6.42 5.42 -3.78
CA CYS A 160 -4.98 5.59 -3.83
C CYS A 160 -4.60 6.33 -5.13
N ARG A 161 -4.06 7.55 -5.04
CA ARG A 161 -3.74 8.36 -6.23
C ARG A 161 -2.63 7.75 -7.09
N TYR A 162 -1.67 7.09 -6.45
CA TYR A 162 -0.58 6.36 -7.08
C TYR A 162 0.05 5.40 -6.08
N ALA A 163 0.84 4.45 -6.56
CA ALA A 163 1.67 3.58 -5.73
C ALA A 163 2.96 3.27 -6.49
N ASN A 164 4.11 3.61 -5.92
CA ASN A 164 5.40 3.51 -6.59
C ASN A 164 6.44 2.86 -5.68
N LEU A 165 7.38 2.12 -6.28
CA LEU A 165 8.63 1.75 -5.64
C LEU A 165 9.74 2.64 -6.19
N ALA A 166 10.48 3.29 -5.30
CA ALA A 166 11.68 4.04 -5.62
C ALA A 166 12.92 3.24 -5.23
N PHE A 167 13.67 2.80 -6.23
CA PHE A 167 14.98 2.16 -6.08
C PHE A 167 16.04 3.27 -6.14
N GLU A 168 16.72 3.52 -5.03
CA GLU A 168 17.69 4.62 -4.89
C GLU A 168 19.11 4.08 -4.71
N TRP A 169 19.94 4.24 -5.74
CA TRP A 169 21.36 3.92 -5.64
C TRP A 169 22.05 5.02 -4.86
N THR A 170 22.39 4.73 -3.60
CA THR A 170 23.35 5.53 -2.86
C THR A 170 24.70 5.35 -3.56
N GLY A 171 25.23 6.43 -4.13
CA GLY A 171 26.57 6.41 -4.70
C GLY A 171 27.56 5.94 -3.63
N VAL A 172 28.45 5.02 -4.01
CA VAL A 172 29.61 4.62 -3.20
C VAL A 172 30.51 5.83 -2.99
#